data_AF-A0A658P0I6-F1
#
_entry.id   AF-A0A658P0I6-F1
#
_cell.length_a   1.000
_cell.length_b   1.000
_cell.length_c   1.000
_cell.angle_alpha   90.00
_cell.angle_beta   90.00
_cell.angle_gamma   90.00
#
_symmetry.space_group_name_H-M   'P 1'
#
loop_
_entity.id
_entity.type
_entity.pdbx_description
1 polymer ?
#
loop_
_entity_poly.entity_id
_entity_poly.type
_entity_poly.pdbx_seq_one_letter_code
_entity_poly.pdbx_strand_id
1 'polypeptide(L)'
;FIDTGIDAEVEGGYARELTDEEKAKAFAQKLKTGKGFDLDDFKEQIAQMRKMGGLSSMMDKLPAQFAQAAGKLQGGAEEKAISRIEGIINSMTPLERAKPEILKASRKRRIAAGAGVTVQEV
;
A
#
# COMPACT_ATOMS: atom_id res chain seq x y z
N PHE A 1 14.57 55.96 -18.17
CA PHE A 1 15.37 54.85 -17.63
C PHE A 1 14.42 53.93 -16.91
N ILE A 2 14.52 52.66 -17.26
CA ILE A 2 13.55 51.60 -17.04
C ILE A 2 13.89 51.02 -15.67
N ASP A 3 12.94 51.02 -14.74
CA ASP A 3 13.05 50.24 -13.49
C ASP A 3 11.91 49.21 -13.48
N THR A 4 12.12 48.16 -14.27
CA THR A 4 11.39 46.91 -14.19
C THR A 4 12.19 45.99 -13.28
N GLY A 5 11.77 45.88 -12.02
CA GLY A 5 12.51 45.13 -11.00
C GLY A 5 11.67 44.78 -9.78
N ILE A 6 10.44 44.28 -9.99
CA ILE A 6 9.76 43.49 -8.96
C ILE A 6 9.56 42.11 -9.57
N ASP A 7 10.57 41.29 -9.34
CA ASP A 7 10.68 39.92 -9.79
C ASP A 7 9.47 39.10 -9.32
N ALA A 8 8.85 38.50 -10.32
CA ALA A 8 7.85 37.46 -10.18
C ALA A 8 8.45 36.20 -9.53
N GLU A 9 7.55 35.39 -9.00
CA GLU A 9 7.72 33.94 -8.80
C GLU A 9 8.76 33.53 -7.74
N VAL A 10 8.33 33.65 -6.48
CA VAL A 10 8.73 32.67 -5.46
C VAL A 10 8.04 31.33 -5.80
N GLU A 11 8.61 30.57 -6.74
CA GLU A 11 8.36 29.14 -6.88
C GLU A 11 8.98 28.41 -5.66
N GLY A 12 8.31 28.49 -4.52
CA GLY A 12 8.51 27.61 -3.39
C GLY A 12 7.53 26.45 -3.49
N GLY A 13 7.85 25.44 -4.30
CA GLY A 13 7.09 24.19 -4.38
C GLY A 13 7.15 23.41 -3.06
N TYR A 14 6.36 23.83 -2.07
CA TYR A 14 6.09 23.01 -0.89
C TYR A 14 5.24 21.84 -1.34
N ALA A 15 5.84 20.64 -1.39
CA ALA A 15 5.08 19.40 -1.40
C ALA A 15 4.21 19.41 -0.13
N ARG A 16 2.91 19.70 -0.28
CA ARG A 16 1.96 19.61 0.83
C ARG A 16 1.87 18.14 1.24
N GLU A 17 2.44 17.80 2.39
CA GLU A 17 2.11 16.54 3.04
C GLU A 17 0.64 16.58 3.46
N LEU A 18 -0.15 15.67 2.90
CA LEU A 18 -1.54 15.50 3.28
C LEU A 18 -1.60 15.07 4.75
N THR A 19 -2.50 15.71 5.50
CA THR A 19 -2.83 15.31 6.87
C THR A 19 -3.41 13.89 6.89
N ASP A 20 -3.35 13.22 8.04
CA ASP A 20 -3.86 11.85 8.17
C ASP A 20 -5.36 11.74 7.82
N GLU A 21 -6.15 12.78 8.11
CA GLU A 21 -7.57 12.84 7.71
C GLU A 21 -7.75 12.98 6.20
N GLU A 22 -6.92 13.77 5.54
CA GLU A 22 -6.98 13.96 4.09
C GLU A 22 -6.54 12.69 3.35
N LYS A 23 -5.50 12.01 3.85
CA LYS A 23 -5.07 10.69 3.36
C LYS A 23 -6.20 9.67 3.50
N ALA A 24 -6.86 9.61 4.65
CA ALA A 24 -7.99 8.71 4.89
C ALA A 24 -9.17 8.99 3.95
N LYS A 25 -9.50 10.27 3.69
CA LYS A 25 -10.57 10.67 2.76
C LYS A 25 -10.24 10.33 1.31
N ALA A 26 -9.02 10.63 0.86
CA ALA A 26 -8.56 10.30 -0.49
C ALA A 26 -8.58 8.78 -0.71
N PHE A 27 -8.11 8.03 0.29
CA PHE A 27 -8.12 6.58 0.32
C PHE A 27 -9.55 6.01 0.20
N ALA A 28 -10.50 6.52 1.01
CA ALA A 28 -11.90 6.10 0.94
C ALA A 28 -12.55 6.39 -0.42
N GLN A 29 -12.21 7.52 -1.06
CA GLN A 29 -12.70 7.84 -2.41
C GLN A 29 -12.12 6.92 -3.47
N LYS A 30 -10.83 6.58 -3.40
CA LYS A 30 -10.18 5.61 -4.30
C LYS A 30 -10.81 4.22 -4.17
N LEU A 31 -11.04 3.73 -2.95
CA LEU A 31 -11.76 2.48 -2.70
C LEU A 31 -13.17 2.47 -3.31
N LYS A 32 -13.92 3.56 -3.12
CA LYS A 32 -15.30 3.68 -3.60
C LYS A 32 -15.39 3.70 -5.13
N THR A 33 -14.40 4.28 -5.80
CA THR A 33 -14.41 4.46 -7.26
C THR A 33 -13.67 3.36 -8.01
N GLY A 34 -12.79 2.61 -7.34
CA GLY A 34 -11.91 1.60 -7.94
C GLY A 34 -10.88 2.16 -8.93
N LYS A 35 -10.90 3.47 -9.19
CA LYS A 35 -9.98 4.16 -10.11
C LYS A 35 -8.84 4.78 -9.29
N GLY A 36 -7.61 4.45 -9.67
CA GLY A 36 -6.42 4.99 -9.00
C GLY A 36 -6.11 4.35 -7.64
N PHE A 37 -6.71 3.19 -7.35
CA PHE A 37 -6.21 2.29 -6.31
C PHE A 37 -5.10 1.44 -6.94
N ASP A 38 -3.86 1.67 -6.54
CA ASP A 38 -2.70 0.96 -7.04
C ASP A 38 -2.05 0.08 -5.96
N LEU A 39 -0.95 -0.58 -6.30
CA LEU A 39 -0.25 -1.47 -5.36
C LEU A 39 0.50 -0.71 -4.25
N ASP A 40 0.73 0.59 -4.41
CA ASP A 40 1.29 1.43 -3.34
C ASP A 40 0.22 1.72 -2.28
N ASP A 41 -1.01 2.06 -2.69
CA ASP A 41 -2.14 2.21 -1.77
C ASP A 41 -2.39 0.91 -0.98
N PHE A 42 -2.36 -0.24 -1.66
CA PHE A 42 -2.54 -1.54 -1.01
C PHE A 42 -1.42 -1.88 -0.02
N LYS A 43 -0.18 -1.53 -0.34
CA LYS A 43 0.96 -1.68 0.57
C LYS A 43 0.79 -0.84 1.82
N GLU A 44 0.35 0.41 1.69
CA GLU A 44 0.10 1.29 2.82
C GLU A 44 -0.94 0.70 3.79
N GLN A 45 -2.01 0.09 3.25
CA GLN A 45 -3.00 -0.60 4.09
C GLN A 45 -2.41 -1.79 4.84
N ILE A 46 -1.58 -2.62 4.18
CA ILE A 46 -0.91 -3.75 4.84
C ILE A 46 0.01 -3.24 5.96
N ALA A 47 0.76 -2.17 5.72
CA ALA A 47 1.64 -1.57 6.71
C ALA A 47 0.85 -1.00 7.91
N GLN A 48 -0.30 -0.39 7.69
CA GLN A 48 -1.19 0.07 8.77
C GLN A 48 -1.74 -1.10 9.59
N MET A 49 -2.18 -2.17 8.93
CA MET A 49 -2.66 -3.39 9.59
C MET A 49 -1.57 -4.04 10.45
N ARG A 50 -0.33 -4.11 9.94
CA ARG A 50 0.86 -4.56 10.68
C ARG A 50 1.12 -3.72 11.93
N LYS A 51 1.05 -2.39 11.83
CA LYS A 51 1.25 -1.47 12.98
C LYS A 51 0.21 -1.68 14.08
N MET A 52 -1.00 -2.13 13.74
CA MET A 52 -2.05 -2.46 14.71
C MET A 52 -1.88 -3.85 15.35
N GLY A 53 -0.81 -4.58 15.03
CA GLY A 53 -0.51 -5.92 15.54
C GLY A 53 -1.06 -7.06 14.66
N GLY A 54 -1.38 -6.76 13.40
CA GLY A 54 -1.88 -7.75 12.44
C GLY A 54 -3.31 -8.23 12.75
N LEU A 55 -3.72 -9.29 12.07
CA LEU A 55 -5.09 -9.81 12.21
C LEU A 55 -5.34 -10.42 13.60
N SER A 56 -4.30 -11.00 14.22
CA SER A 56 -4.37 -11.53 15.58
C SER A 56 -4.67 -10.43 16.61
N SER A 57 -3.98 -9.29 16.58
CA SER A 57 -4.27 -8.21 17.53
C SER A 57 -5.62 -7.52 17.27
N MET A 58 -6.14 -7.55 16.04
CA MET A 58 -7.53 -7.18 15.80
C MET A 58 -8.51 -8.18 16.43
N MET A 59 -8.24 -9.49 16.36
CA MET A 59 -9.06 -10.50 17.05
C MET A 59 -9.05 -10.32 18.57
N ASP A 60 -7.90 -9.98 19.17
CA ASP A 60 -7.80 -9.72 20.61
C ASP A 60 -8.62 -8.51 21.06
N LYS A 61 -8.91 -7.59 20.12
CA LYS A 61 -9.73 -6.40 20.34
C LYS A 61 -11.20 -6.60 19.94
N LEU A 62 -11.57 -7.74 19.34
CA LEU A 62 -12.95 -8.02 18.98
C LEU A 62 -13.78 -8.35 20.24
N PRO A 63 -15.00 -7.81 20.37
CA PRO A 63 -15.92 -8.21 21.42
C PRO A 63 -16.15 -9.73 21.40
N ALA A 64 -16.25 -10.37 22.57
CA ALA A 64 -16.24 -11.82 22.74
C ALA A 64 -17.27 -12.57 21.84
N GLN A 65 -18.41 -11.94 21.55
CA GLN A 65 -19.44 -12.48 20.64
C GLN A 65 -18.96 -12.66 19.19
N PHE A 66 -17.99 -11.87 18.73
CA PHE A 66 -17.40 -11.96 17.38
C PHE A 66 -16.10 -12.78 17.37
N ALA A 67 -15.43 -12.93 18.52
CA ALA A 67 -14.18 -13.66 18.65
C ALA A 67 -14.33 -15.16 18.30
N GLN A 68 -15.47 -15.80 18.59
CA GLN A 68 -15.69 -17.21 18.23
C GLN A 68 -15.82 -17.46 16.72
N ALA A 69 -16.41 -16.51 15.98
CA ALA A 69 -16.49 -16.59 14.53
C ALA A 69 -15.13 -16.34 13.88
N ALA A 70 -14.37 -15.39 14.44
CA ALA A 70 -13.03 -15.04 13.99
C ALA A 70 -12.00 -16.15 14.29
N GLY A 71 -12.06 -16.80 15.46
CA GLY A 71 -11.10 -17.84 15.88
C GLY A 71 -11.10 -19.12 15.02
N LYS A 72 -12.04 -19.26 14.08
CA LYS A 72 -12.00 -20.32 13.05
C LYS A 72 -11.10 -19.98 11.86
N LEU A 73 -10.75 -18.70 11.68
CA LEU A 73 -9.71 -18.26 10.76
C LEU A 73 -8.37 -18.55 11.46
N GLN A 74 -7.63 -19.55 10.98
CA GLN A 74 -6.46 -20.10 11.65
C GLN A 74 -5.33 -19.07 11.72
N GLY A 75 -5.23 -18.37 12.85
CA GLY A 75 -4.23 -17.34 13.10
C GLY A 75 -2.81 -17.80 12.72
N GLY A 76 -2.29 -17.22 11.63
CA GLY A 76 -0.92 -17.37 11.18
C GLY A 76 -0.76 -17.75 9.70
N ALA A 77 -1.76 -18.38 9.08
CA ALA A 77 -1.73 -18.66 7.64
C ALA A 77 -1.95 -17.35 6.84
N GLU A 78 -2.89 -16.54 7.29
CA GLU A 78 -3.18 -15.22 6.72
C GLU A 78 -1.99 -14.27 6.88
N GLU A 79 -1.34 -14.26 8.04
CA GLU A 79 -0.19 -13.39 8.30
C GLU A 79 1.00 -13.73 7.39
N LYS A 80 1.24 -15.04 7.14
CA LYS A 80 2.25 -15.49 6.17
C LYS A 80 1.88 -15.11 4.73
N ALA A 81 0.61 -15.20 4.36
CA ALA A 81 0.14 -14.78 3.05
C ALA A 81 0.32 -13.26 2.85
N ILE A 82 -0.05 -12.46 3.86
CA ILE A 82 0.15 -11.01 3.87
C ILE A 82 1.64 -10.66 3.76
N SER A 83 2.49 -11.33 4.54
CA SER A 83 3.95 -11.16 4.48
C SER A 83 4.50 -11.42 3.07
N ARG A 84 3.99 -12.45 2.41
CA ARG A 84 4.40 -12.82 1.05
C ARG A 84 4.01 -11.75 0.03
N ILE A 85 2.76 -11.30 0.09
CA ILE A 85 2.23 -10.23 -0.76
C ILE A 85 3.05 -8.95 -0.58
N GLU A 86 3.33 -8.57 0.67
CA GLU A 86 4.16 -7.41 0.98
C GLU A 86 5.58 -7.55 0.38
N GLY A 87 6.21 -8.71 0.52
CA GLY A 87 7.51 -9.02 -0.08
C GLY A 87 7.52 -8.88 -1.60
N ILE A 88 6.45 -9.34 -2.26
CA ILE A 88 6.25 -9.20 -3.71
C ILE A 88 6.17 -7.72 -4.10
N ILE A 89 5.32 -6.93 -3.44
CA ILE A 89 5.13 -5.51 -3.76
C ILE A 89 6.40 -4.70 -3.47
N ASN A 90 7.13 -5.02 -2.40
CA ASN A 90 8.41 -4.40 -2.06
C ASN A 90 9.51 -4.71 -3.08
N SER A 91 9.40 -5.81 -3.82
CA SER A 91 10.35 -6.20 -4.88
C SER A 91 10.04 -5.55 -6.24
N MET A 92 8.95 -4.77 -6.33
CA MET A 92 8.58 -4.01 -7.53
C MET A 92 9.22 -2.62 -7.56
N THR A 93 9.38 -2.08 -8.76
CA THR A 93 9.71 -0.66 -8.98
C THR A 93 8.44 0.20 -8.90
N PRO A 94 8.55 1.53 -8.68
CA PRO A 94 7.37 2.42 -8.64
C PRO A 94 6.52 2.35 -9.90
N LEU A 95 7.14 2.26 -11.07
CA LEU A 95 6.43 2.12 -12.35
C LEU A 95 5.61 0.82 -12.42
N GLU A 96 6.14 -0.28 -11.89
CA GLU A 96 5.47 -1.57 -11.88
C GLU A 96 4.28 -1.60 -10.90
N ARG A 97 4.35 -0.85 -9.80
CA ARG A 97 3.23 -0.71 -8.85
C ARG A 97 2.10 0.16 -9.40
N ALA A 98 2.45 1.26 -10.08
CA ALA A 98 1.48 2.13 -10.73
C ALA A 98 0.86 1.51 -11.99
N LYS A 99 1.58 0.61 -12.67
CA LYS A 99 1.17 -0.03 -13.94
C LYS A 99 1.39 -1.54 -13.94
N PRO A 100 0.55 -2.33 -13.23
CA PRO A 100 0.70 -3.78 -13.18
C PRO A 100 0.65 -4.47 -14.55
N GLU A 101 0.05 -3.86 -15.56
CA GLU A 101 -0.06 -4.39 -16.92
C GLU A 101 1.30 -4.60 -17.62
N ILE A 102 2.37 -3.95 -17.15
CA ILE A 102 3.71 -4.11 -17.72
C ILE A 102 4.44 -5.34 -17.18
N LEU A 103 3.88 -6.04 -16.18
CA LEU A 103 4.47 -7.20 -15.50
C LEU A 103 4.49 -8.45 -16.38
N LYS A 104 5.40 -8.45 -17.36
CA LYS A 104 5.70 -9.60 -18.23
C LYS A 104 6.71 -10.55 -17.57
N ALA A 105 6.96 -11.69 -18.22
CA ALA A 105 7.77 -12.80 -17.69
C ALA A 105 9.16 -12.41 -17.16
N SER A 106 9.85 -11.43 -17.77
CA SER A 106 11.16 -10.97 -17.28
C SER A 106 11.04 -10.23 -15.93
N ARG A 107 10.06 -9.33 -15.80
CA ARG A 107 9.83 -8.58 -14.56
C ARG A 107 9.33 -9.48 -13.45
N LYS A 108 8.37 -10.37 -13.74
CA LYS A 108 7.86 -11.36 -12.77
C LYS A 108 8.98 -12.24 -12.21
N ARG A 109 9.93 -12.68 -13.04
CA ARG A 109 11.11 -13.43 -12.59
C ARG A 109 11.99 -12.63 -11.61
N ARG A 110 12.28 -11.37 -11.92
CA ARG A 110 13.06 -10.49 -11.04
C ARG A 110 12.35 -10.28 -9.69
N ILE A 111 11.03 -10.00 -9.72
CA ILE A 111 10.22 -9.77 -8.52
C ILE A 111 10.17 -11.04 -7.67
N ALA A 112 9.91 -12.19 -8.29
CA ALA A 112 9.85 -13.48 -7.61
C ALA A 112 11.18 -13.81 -6.90
N ALA A 113 12.31 -13.61 -7.57
CA ALA A 113 13.63 -13.79 -6.98
C ALA A 113 13.90 -12.82 -5.82
N GLY A 114 13.48 -11.55 -5.95
CA GLY A 114 13.62 -10.55 -4.88
C GLY A 114 12.74 -10.82 -3.66
N ALA A 115 11.55 -11.41 -3.87
CA ALA A 115 10.59 -11.70 -2.82
C ALA A 115 10.73 -13.12 -2.23
N GLY A 116 11.58 -13.97 -2.80
CA GLY A 116 11.75 -15.37 -2.36
C GLY A 116 10.53 -16.25 -2.66
N VAL A 117 9.82 -15.98 -3.75
CA VAL A 117 8.60 -16.71 -4.17
C VAL A 117 8.76 -17.29 -5.57
N THR A 118 7.79 -18.09 -6.00
CA THR A 118 7.73 -18.59 -7.38
C THR A 118 7.17 -17.53 -8.34
N VAL A 119 7.45 -17.67 -9.63
CA VAL A 119 6.95 -16.75 -10.67
C VAL A 119 5.42 -16.81 -10.76
N GLN A 120 4.83 -17.95 -10.44
CA GLN A 120 3.38 -18.18 -10.42
C GLN A 120 2.68 -17.41 -9.29
N GLU A 121 3.41 -17.07 -8.22
CA GLU A 121 2.89 -16.28 -7.10
C GLU A 121 2.91 -14.76 -7.36
N VAL A 122 3.56 -14.30 -8.43
CA VAL A 122 3.64 -12.88 -8.87
C VAL A 122 2.66 -12.60 -10.00
#